data_AF-A0A4V6PBW2-F1
#
_entry.id   AF-A0A4V6PBW2-F1
#
_cell.length_a   1.000
_cell.length_b   1.000
_cell.length_c   1.000
_cell.angle_alpha   90.00
_cell.angle_beta   90.00
_cell.angle_gamma   90.00
#
_symmetry.space_group_name_H-M   'P 1'
#
loop_
_entity.id
_entity.type
_entity.pdbx_description
1 polymer ?
#
loop_
_entity_poly.entity_id
_entity_poly.type
_entity_poly.pdbx_seq_one_letter_code
_entity_poly.pdbx_strand_id
1 'polypeptide(L)'
;MVDVTSEVRILGAEGPDGLTLRTSGLSARGMPELRVEGLPPYLGQGWARVLAALAQRLAASAEIPERITLHPDIEISLTPAGDGELTPVPPAGQEPPAGQEPPAGQDLDHWRRDVLLRLFPEART
;
A
#
# COMPACT_ATOMS: atom_id res chain seq x y z
N MET A 1 22.08 -25.95 6.20
CA MET A 1 21.94 -24.69 5.45
C MET A 1 20.45 -24.50 5.26
N VAL A 2 19.81 -23.69 6.10
CA VAL A 2 18.36 -23.49 5.99
C VAL A 2 18.11 -22.66 4.74
N ASP A 3 17.33 -23.22 3.83
CA ASP A 3 16.74 -22.48 2.72
C ASP A 3 15.78 -21.47 3.36
N VAL A 4 16.27 -20.27 3.66
CA VAL A 4 15.42 -19.15 4.07
C VAL A 4 14.74 -18.69 2.79
N THR A 5 13.62 -19.31 2.47
CA THR A 5 12.63 -18.66 1.62
C THR A 5 12.27 -17.36 2.33
N SER A 6 12.86 -16.24 1.89
CA SER A 6 12.66 -14.93 2.51
C SER A 6 11.18 -14.59 2.56
N GLU A 7 10.56 -14.89 3.69
CA GLU A 7 9.15 -14.66 3.96
C GLU A 7 8.95 -13.15 4.14
N VAL A 8 8.05 -12.58 3.35
CA VAL A 8 7.62 -11.19 3.55
C VAL A 8 6.43 -11.21 4.50
N ARG A 9 6.61 -10.61 5.68
CA ARG A 9 5.57 -10.45 6.70
C ARG A 9 4.94 -9.08 6.61
N ILE A 10 3.69 -8.96 7.05
CA ILE A 10 3.04 -7.66 7.25
C ILE A 10 2.85 -7.47 8.74
N LEU A 11 3.41 -6.38 9.25
CA LEU A 11 3.34 -5.99 10.66
C LEU A 11 2.35 -4.83 10.77
N GLY A 12 1.41 -4.95 11.73
CA GLY A 12 0.49 -3.88 12.09
C GLY A 12 0.84 -3.29 13.44
N ALA A 13 0.80 -1.96 13.56
CA ALA A 13 0.94 -1.24 14.80
C ALA A 13 -0.14 -0.15 14.89
N GLU A 14 -0.92 -0.17 15.97
CA GLU A 14 -1.92 0.86 16.26
C GLU A 14 -1.25 2.05 16.96
N GLY A 15 -1.52 3.26 16.46
CA GLY A 15 -1.01 4.52 17.00
C GLY A 15 -2.11 5.58 17.13
N PRO A 16 -1.79 6.76 17.68
CA PRO A 16 -2.74 7.84 17.87
C PRO A 16 -3.34 8.36 16.55
N ASP A 17 -2.60 8.27 15.44
CA ASP A 17 -3.03 8.66 14.10
C ASP A 17 -3.76 7.56 13.33
N GLY A 18 -3.90 6.36 13.91
CA GLY A 18 -4.53 5.19 13.30
C GLY A 18 -3.60 3.99 13.17
N LEU A 19 -4.01 3.03 12.32
CA LEU A 19 -3.24 1.82 12.08
C LEU A 19 -2.10 2.09 11.10
N THR A 20 -0.90 1.66 11.47
CA THR A 20 0.25 1.60 10.58
C THR A 20 0.47 0.15 10.15
N LEU A 21 0.59 -0.07 8.85
CA LEU A 21 0.96 -1.36 8.28
C LEU A 21 2.29 -1.22 7.57
N ARG A 22 3.21 -2.16 7.82
CA ARG A 22 4.50 -2.21 7.14
C ARG A 22 4.83 -3.63 6.70
N THR A 23 5.53 -3.78 5.59
CA THR A 23 6.16 -5.06 5.26
C THR A 23 7.45 -5.24 6.06
N SER A 24 7.88 -6.50 6.16
CA SER A 24 9.20 -6.88 6.66
C SER A 24 9.70 -8.08 5.87
N GLY A 25 10.84 -7.92 5.19
CA GLY A 25 11.50 -8.99 4.45
C GLY A 25 11.76 -8.67 2.96
N LEU A 26 11.20 -7.57 2.43
CA LEU A 26 11.51 -7.08 1.09
C LEU A 26 12.97 -6.59 1.00
N SER A 27 13.46 -5.90 2.04
CA SER A 27 14.84 -5.39 2.08
C SER A 27 15.87 -6.52 2.04
N ALA A 28 15.55 -7.69 2.56
CA ALA A 28 16.40 -8.89 2.45
C ALA A 28 16.53 -9.38 0.99
N ARG A 29 15.65 -8.91 0.09
CA ARG A 29 15.68 -9.17 -1.36
C ARG A 29 16.15 -7.97 -2.17
N GLY A 30 16.71 -6.94 -1.51
CA GLY A 30 17.14 -5.70 -2.17
C GLY A 30 16.01 -4.78 -2.61
N MET A 31 14.78 -5.04 -2.15
CA MET A 31 13.60 -4.21 -2.45
C MET A 31 13.22 -3.35 -1.24
N PRO A 32 12.78 -2.10 -1.43
CA PRO A 32 12.33 -1.27 -0.31
C PRO A 32 11.08 -1.87 0.37
N GLU A 33 10.97 -1.68 1.68
CA GLU A 33 9.75 -2.05 2.41
C GLU A 33 8.58 -1.13 2.03
N LEU A 34 7.37 -1.67 2.10
CA LEU A 34 6.14 -0.92 1.90
C LEU A 34 5.56 -0.52 3.26
N ARG A 35 5.15 0.75 3.38
CA ARG A 35 4.57 1.31 4.61
C ARG A 35 3.33 2.13 4.32
N VAL A 36 2.27 1.92 5.09
CA VAL A 36 1.04 2.72 5.09
C VAL A 36 0.76 3.19 6.50
N GLU A 37 0.54 4.48 6.66
CA GLU A 37 0.24 5.12 7.94
C GLU A 37 -1.17 5.70 7.96
N GLY A 38 -1.70 5.88 9.17
CA GLY A 38 -3.00 6.52 9.39
C GLY A 38 -4.15 5.77 8.73
N LEU A 39 -4.11 4.44 8.69
CA LEU A 39 -5.23 3.65 8.22
C LEU A 39 -6.33 3.61 9.27
N PRO A 40 -7.60 3.83 8.89
CA PRO A 40 -8.72 3.48 9.72
C PRO A 40 -8.66 1.98 10.11
N PRO A 41 -8.89 1.61 11.38
CA PRO A 41 -8.75 0.22 11.83
C PRO A 41 -9.58 -0.79 11.02
N TYR A 42 -10.78 -0.39 10.60
CA TYR A 42 -11.67 -1.22 9.79
C TYR A 42 -11.12 -1.56 8.39
N LEU A 43 -10.18 -0.75 7.88
CA LEU A 43 -9.52 -1.00 6.60
C LEU A 43 -8.26 -1.89 6.74
N GLY A 44 -7.79 -2.12 7.97
CA GLY A 44 -6.49 -2.75 8.25
C GLY A 44 -6.31 -4.13 7.62
N GLN A 45 -7.26 -5.04 7.82
CA GLN A 45 -7.16 -6.39 7.26
C GLN A 45 -7.18 -6.40 5.73
N GLY A 46 -8.03 -5.55 5.12
CA GLY A 46 -8.04 -5.39 3.67
C GLY A 46 -6.73 -4.83 3.15
N TRP A 47 -6.21 -3.79 3.78
CA TRP A 47 -4.95 -3.16 3.38
C TRP A 47 -3.73 -4.05 3.59
N ALA A 48 -3.75 -4.95 4.56
CA ALA A 48 -2.75 -6.00 4.65
C ALA A 48 -2.75 -6.89 3.38
N ARG A 49 -3.92 -7.28 2.87
CA ARG A 49 -4.00 -8.05 1.61
C ARG A 49 -3.50 -7.25 0.40
N VAL A 50 -3.77 -5.94 0.35
CA VAL A 50 -3.24 -5.05 -0.70
C VAL A 50 -1.72 -4.97 -0.62
N LEU A 51 -1.16 -4.76 0.57
CA LEU A 51 0.29 -4.75 0.79
C LEU A 51 0.94 -6.09 0.41
N ALA A 52 0.29 -7.21 0.69
CA ALA A 52 0.78 -8.53 0.27
C ALA A 52 0.86 -8.63 -1.26
N ALA A 53 -0.17 -8.16 -1.96
CA ALA A 53 -0.21 -8.17 -3.42
C ALA A 53 0.84 -7.22 -4.03
N LEU A 54 1.01 -6.03 -3.46
CA LEU A 54 2.05 -5.07 -3.85
C LEU A 54 3.46 -5.65 -3.62
N ALA A 55 3.70 -6.24 -2.45
CA ALA A 55 4.98 -6.86 -2.11
C ALA A 55 5.33 -8.00 -3.07
N GLN A 56 4.35 -8.83 -3.45
CA GLN A 56 4.55 -9.88 -4.45
C GLN A 56 4.93 -9.33 -5.81
N ARG A 57 4.24 -8.27 -6.28
CA ARG A 57 4.57 -7.63 -7.56
C ARG A 57 5.93 -6.95 -7.52
N LEU A 58 6.24 -6.23 -6.44
CA LEU A 58 7.53 -5.57 -6.25
C LEU A 58 8.68 -6.59 -6.21
N ALA A 59 8.51 -7.70 -5.49
CA ALA A 59 9.51 -8.76 -5.43
C ALA A 59 9.69 -9.53 -6.76
N ALA A 60 8.73 -9.45 -7.68
CA ALA A 60 8.81 -10.04 -9.01
C ALA A 60 9.40 -9.07 -10.06
N SER A 61 9.49 -7.77 -9.75
CA SER A 61 10.06 -6.77 -10.64
C SER A 61 11.59 -6.78 -10.57
N ALA A 62 12.25 -6.48 -11.69
CA ALA A 62 13.71 -6.33 -11.74
C ALA A 62 14.18 -4.97 -11.19
N GLU A 63 13.31 -3.97 -11.22
CA GLU A 63 13.52 -2.61 -10.74
C GLU A 63 12.33 -2.16 -9.89
N ILE A 64 12.49 -1.08 -9.11
CA ILE A 64 11.43 -0.51 -8.29
C ILE A 64 10.48 0.27 -9.21
N PRO A 65 9.25 -0.24 -9.47
CA PRO A 65 8.33 0.45 -10.35
C PRO A 65 7.69 1.64 -9.62
N GLU A 66 7.55 2.77 -10.32
CA GLU A 66 6.82 3.92 -9.80
C GLU A 66 5.32 3.63 -9.64
N ARG A 67 4.79 2.64 -10.39
CA ARG A 67 3.39 2.25 -10.39
C ARG A 67 3.22 0.73 -10.50
N ILE A 68 2.27 0.18 -9.77
CA ILE A 68 1.91 -1.23 -9.79
C ILE A 68 0.43 -1.38 -10.13
N THR A 69 0.15 -2.11 -11.19
CA THR A 69 -1.21 -2.54 -11.57
C THR A 69 -1.56 -3.84 -10.86
N LEU A 70 -2.43 -3.76 -9.83
CA LEU A 70 -2.89 -4.95 -9.09
C LEU A 70 -4.07 -5.66 -9.77
N HIS A 71 -4.94 -4.88 -10.41
CA HIS A 71 -6.10 -5.31 -11.20
C HIS A 71 -6.17 -4.41 -12.45
N PRO A 72 -6.73 -4.85 -13.59
CA PRO A 72 -6.82 -4.01 -14.80
C PRO A 72 -7.35 -2.59 -14.57
N ASP A 73 -8.24 -2.41 -13.61
CA ASP A 73 -8.83 -1.10 -13.24
C ASP A 73 -8.21 -0.44 -12.01
N ILE A 74 -7.12 -1.00 -11.46
CA ILE A 74 -6.53 -0.56 -10.18
C ILE A 74 -5.01 -0.45 -10.33
N GLU A 75 -4.59 0.79 -10.52
CA GLU A 75 -3.20 1.23 -10.47
C GLU A 75 -2.91 1.89 -9.13
N ILE A 76 -1.75 1.58 -8.56
CA ILE A 76 -1.26 2.18 -7.32
C ILE A 76 0.13 2.75 -7.59
N SER A 77 0.34 4.02 -7.26
CA SER A 77 1.65 4.66 -7.31
C SER A 77 2.44 4.36 -6.03
N LEU A 78 3.76 4.22 -6.14
CA LEU A 78 4.66 4.06 -5.01
C LEU A 78 5.51 5.33 -4.85
N THR A 79 5.38 6.00 -3.72
CA THR A 79 6.17 7.20 -3.39
C THR A 79 7.10 6.95 -2.22
N PRO A 80 8.32 7.52 -2.20
CA PRO A 80 9.20 7.43 -1.05
C PRO A 80 8.57 8.04 0.21
N ALA A 81 8.52 7.27 1.30
CA ALA A 81 7.89 7.65 2.57
C ALA A 81 8.89 8.20 3.61
N GLY A 82 10.19 8.03 3.36
CA GLY A 82 11.27 8.23 4.34
C GLY A 82 11.93 6.90 4.70
N ASP A 83 13.16 6.95 5.23
CA ASP A 83 13.94 5.77 5.67
C ASP A 83 14.17 4.66 4.62
N GLY A 84 14.01 4.99 3.32
CA GLY A 84 14.10 4.00 2.23
C GLY A 84 12.84 3.13 2.06
N GLU A 85 11.74 3.49 2.70
CA GLU A 85 10.43 2.83 2.55
C GLU A 85 9.61 3.50 1.43
N LEU A 86 8.69 2.74 0.86
CA LEU A 86 7.71 3.21 -0.13
C LEU A 86 6.30 3.19 0.46
N THR A 87 5.55 4.25 0.21
CA THR A 87 4.12 4.34 0.53
C THR A 87 3.28 4.21 -0.74
N PRO A 88 2.29 3.30 -0.76
CA PRO A 88 1.30 3.26 -1.83
C PRO A 88 0.37 4.46 -1.73
N VAL A 89 0.24 5.18 -2.84
CA VAL A 89 -0.60 6.38 -2.99
C VAL A 89 -1.46 6.26 -4.26
N PRO A 90 -2.56 7.04 -4.36
CA PRO A 90 -3.32 7.13 -5.60
C PRO A 90 -2.41 7.58 -6.77
N PRO A 91 -2.63 7.08 -8.00
CA PRO A 91 -1.86 7.51 -9.16
C PRO A 91 -2.06 9.00 -9.43
N ALA A 92 -0.97 9.72 -9.69
CA ALA A 92 -1.02 11.14 -10.07
C ALA A 92 -1.86 11.31 -11.34
N GLY A 93 -2.95 12.06 -11.22
CA GLY A 93 -4.04 12.12 -12.21
C GLY A 93 -5.43 12.23 -11.57
N GLN A 94 -5.55 11.99 -10.27
CA GLN A 94 -6.69 12.43 -9.46
C GLN A 94 -6.39 13.76 -8.75
N GLU A 95 -5.73 14.69 -9.47
CA GLU A 95 -5.60 16.06 -8.97
C GLU A 95 -7.01 16.64 -8.82
N PRO A 96 -7.39 17.17 -7.63
CA PRO A 96 -8.62 17.90 -7.52
C PRO A 96 -8.56 19.10 -8.50
N PRO A 97 -9.69 19.53 -9.08
CA PRO A 97 -9.69 20.62 -10.04
C PRO A 97 -8.94 21.84 -9.50
N ALA A 98 -8.11 22.45 -10.35
CA ALA A 98 -7.22 23.55 -9.98
C ALA A 98 -7.96 24.63 -9.17
N GLY A 99 -7.54 24.84 -7.92
CA GLY A 99 -8.15 25.78 -6.98
C GLY A 99 -8.88 25.13 -5.80
N GLN A 100 -8.94 23.80 -5.73
CA GLN A 100 -9.47 23.06 -4.59
C GLN A 100 -8.32 22.51 -3.74
N GLU A 101 -8.15 23.02 -2.52
CA GLU A 101 -7.27 22.40 -1.53
C GLU A 101 -7.75 20.94 -1.32
N PRO A 102 -6.87 19.93 -1.44
CA PRO A 102 -7.29 18.55 -1.23
C PRO A 102 -7.82 18.43 0.20
N PRO A 103 -8.99 17.82 0.44
CA PRO A 103 -9.45 17.58 1.80
C PRO A 103 -8.48 16.58 2.44
N ALA A 104 -7.61 17.09 3.32
CA ALA A 104 -6.59 16.31 4.00
C ALA A 104 -7.21 15.09 4.70
N GLY A 105 -6.63 13.90 4.46
CA GLY A 105 -6.99 12.62 5.08
C GLY A 105 -8.24 11.93 4.51
N GLN A 106 -9.34 12.66 4.33
CA GLN A 106 -10.65 12.08 4.01
C GLN A 106 -10.73 11.52 2.57
N ASP A 107 -10.07 12.17 1.61
CA ASP A 107 -9.94 11.68 0.23
C ASP A 107 -9.10 10.40 0.16
N LEU A 108 -8.03 10.34 0.97
CA LEU A 108 -7.13 9.20 1.00
C LEU A 108 -7.83 7.96 1.59
N ASP A 109 -8.61 8.12 2.65
CA ASP A 109 -9.40 7.02 3.22
C ASP A 109 -10.51 6.54 2.28
N HIS A 110 -11.13 7.46 1.54
CA HIS A 110 -12.09 7.10 0.50
C HIS A 110 -11.41 6.26 -0.59
N TRP A 111 -10.30 6.74 -1.14
CA TRP A 111 -9.52 6.00 -2.13
C TRP A 111 -9.09 4.63 -1.59
N ARG A 112 -8.60 4.60 -0.35
CA ARG A 112 -8.17 3.35 0.31
C ARG A 112 -9.29 2.32 0.39
N ARG A 113 -10.50 2.79 0.71
CA ARG A 113 -11.70 1.96 0.74
C ARG A 113 -12.10 1.53 -0.67
N ASP A 114 -12.11 2.43 -1.64
CA ASP A 114 -12.48 2.13 -3.03
C ASP A 114 -11.56 1.06 -3.65
N VAL A 115 -10.24 1.16 -3.43
CA VAL A 115 -9.27 0.13 -3.83
C VAL A 115 -9.64 -1.25 -3.27
N LEU A 116 -9.98 -1.33 -1.98
CA LEU A 116 -10.39 -2.60 -1.37
C LEU A 116 -11.70 -3.13 -1.95
N LEU A 117 -12.70 -2.27 -2.12
CA LEU A 117 -14.00 -2.67 -2.65
C LEU A 117 -13.96 -3.10 -4.12
N ARG A 118 -12.92 -2.67 -4.86
CA ARG A 118 -12.68 -3.11 -6.24
C ARG A 118 -11.79 -4.36 -6.32
N LEU A 119 -10.76 -4.48 -5.47
CA LEU A 119 -9.90 -5.68 -5.43
C LEU A 119 -10.59 -6.90 -4.79
N PHE A 120 -11.39 -6.65 -3.76
CA PHE A 120 -12.05 -7.68 -2.96
C PHE A 120 -13.54 -7.34 -2.87
N PRO A 121 -14.31 -7.54 -3.95
CA PRO A 121 -15.75 -7.25 -3.95
C PRO A 121 -16.52 -8.04 -2.88
N GLU A 122 -15.97 -9.17 -2.43
CA GLU A 122 -16.45 -9.99 -1.32
C GLU A 122 -16.50 -9.23 0.02
N ALA A 123 -15.71 -8.16 0.18
CA ALA A 123 -15.69 -7.32 1.39
C ALA A 123 -16.88 -6.35 1.50
N ARG A 124 -17.85 -6.41 0.56
CA ARG A 124 -19.09 -5.59 0.56
C ARG A 124 -20.22 -6.18 1.42
N THR A 125 -20.10 -7.44 1.85
CA THR A 125 -21.13 -8.19 2.57
C THR A 125 -20.95 -8.11 4.07
#